data_AF-A0A1H4Q4W0-F1
#
_entry.id   AF-A0A1H4Q4W0-F1
#
_cell.length_a   1.000
_cell.length_b   1.000
_cell.length_c   1.000
_cell.angle_alpha   90.00
_cell.angle_beta   90.00
_cell.angle_gamma   90.00
#
_symmetry.space_group_name_H-M   'P 1'
#
loop_
_entity.id
_entity.type
_entity.pdbx_description
1 polymer ?
#
loop_
_entity_poly.entity_id
_entity_poly.type
_entity_poly.pdbx_seq_one_letter_code
_entity_poly.pdbx_strand_id
1 'polypeptide(L)'
;MPSLKDFIAALQAGWFPALAALVGCAIVIAGDWYQLPYLSSTPPFLLTTAVIVGVFSFSILAANIVYAPIAVWNSIKRARARKRFKAAVEAEVSAAPPEEMMILAYLVTTGRRAFAAEFNNRRLAPLVAKGLILRLGGTNSVLEWPYVVQEDVWKFLLEHKEELHVPNADSMQDIFHWRNRW
;
A
#
# COMPACT_ATOMS: atom_id res chain seq x y z
N MET A 1 -29.22 0.54 6.36
CA MET A 1 -29.18 1.53 5.26
C MET A 1 -27.81 1.40 4.59
N PRO A 2 -27.73 1.07 3.30
CA PRO A 2 -26.45 0.98 2.60
C PRO A 2 -25.75 2.35 2.60
N SER A 3 -24.44 2.37 2.84
CA SER A 3 -23.66 3.61 2.86
C SER A 3 -23.30 4.05 1.43
N LEU A 4 -23.02 5.34 1.24
CA LEU A 4 -22.56 5.88 -0.06
C LEU A 4 -21.31 5.12 -0.59
N LYS A 5 -20.47 4.60 0.32
CA LYS A 5 -19.30 3.79 -0.03
C LYS A 5 -19.68 2.42 -0.60
N ASP A 6 -20.72 1.78 -0.06
CA ASP A 6 -21.19 0.48 -0.54
C ASP A 6 -21.81 0.62 -1.93
N PHE A 7 -22.49 1.74 -2.19
CA PHE A 7 -23.04 2.06 -3.51
C PHE A 7 -21.93 2.31 -4.55
N ILE A 8 -20.88 3.05 -4.17
CA ILE A 8 -19.71 3.27 -5.02
C ILE A 8 -18.95 1.95 -5.26
N ALA A 9 -18.79 1.10 -4.25
CA ALA A 9 -18.13 -0.19 -4.38
C ALA A 9 -18.90 -1.13 -5.32
N ALA A 10 -20.24 -1.15 -5.23
CA ALA A 10 -21.08 -1.92 -6.15
C ALA A 10 -20.99 -1.40 -7.60
N LEU A 11 -20.97 -0.08 -7.80
CA LEU A 11 -20.76 0.53 -9.12
C LEU A 11 -19.35 0.26 -9.69
N GLN A 12 -18.34 0.15 -8.82
CA GLN A 12 -16.97 -0.21 -9.19
C GLN A 12 -16.79 -1.71 -9.44
N ALA A 13 -17.65 -2.59 -8.93
CA ALA A 13 -17.61 -4.01 -9.27
C ALA A 13 -18.22 -4.31 -10.65
N GLY A 14 -19.12 -3.45 -11.13
CA GLY A 14 -19.91 -3.68 -12.35
C GLY A 14 -19.39 -3.02 -13.64
N TRP A 15 -18.25 -2.34 -13.63
CA TRP A 15 -17.79 -1.58 -14.81
C TRP A 15 -17.43 -2.48 -16.00
N PHE A 16 -16.92 -3.68 -15.76
CA PHE A 16 -16.52 -4.61 -16.83
C PHE A 16 -17.73 -5.21 -17.56
N PRO A 17 -18.77 -5.72 -16.86
CA PRO A 17 -20.04 -6.08 -17.50
C PRO A 17 -20.70 -4.91 -18.23
N ALA A 18 -20.68 -3.69 -17.66
CA ALA A 18 -21.23 -2.51 -18.32
C ALA A 18 -20.47 -2.15 -19.61
N LEU A 19 -19.14 -2.30 -19.63
CA LEU A 19 -18.33 -2.16 -20.84
C LEU A 19 -18.70 -3.18 -21.91
N ALA A 20 -18.80 -4.46 -21.54
CA ALA A 20 -19.18 -5.51 -22.47
C ALA A 20 -20.59 -5.27 -23.05
N ALA A 21 -21.54 -4.87 -22.20
CA ALA A 21 -22.90 -4.53 -22.61
C ALA A 21 -22.93 -3.31 -23.53
N LEU A 22 -22.17 -2.25 -23.23
CA LEU A 22 -22.06 -1.06 -24.06
C LEU A 22 -21.50 -1.40 -25.45
N VAL A 23 -20.41 -2.17 -25.51
CA VAL A 23 -19.77 -2.59 -26.77
C VAL A 23 -20.74 -3.45 -27.58
N GLY A 24 -21.42 -4.41 -26.95
CA GLY A 24 -22.42 -5.24 -27.62
C GLY A 24 -23.58 -4.42 -28.19
N CYS A 25 -24.12 -3.47 -27.42
CA CYS A 25 -25.18 -2.58 -27.88
C CYS A 25 -24.71 -1.66 -29.01
N ALA A 26 -23.49 -1.13 -28.93
CA ALA A 26 -22.90 -0.30 -29.97
C ALA A 26 -22.72 -1.07 -31.29
N ILE A 27 -22.30 -2.34 -31.24
CA ILE A 27 -22.18 -3.20 -32.43
C ILE A 27 -23.55 -3.45 -33.06
N VAL A 28 -24.59 -3.73 -32.26
CA VAL A 28 -25.95 -3.93 -32.78
C VAL A 28 -26.48 -2.68 -33.45
N ILE A 29 -26.34 -1.52 -32.81
CA ILE A 29 -26.81 -0.23 -33.35
C ILE A 29 -26.03 0.15 -34.62
N ALA A 30 -24.70 -0.03 -34.62
CA ALA A 30 -23.89 0.22 -35.81
C ALA A 30 -24.24 -0.74 -36.96
N GLY A 31 -24.45 -2.02 -36.66
CA GLY A 31 -24.80 -3.02 -37.66
C GLY A 31 -26.15 -2.76 -38.32
N ASP A 32 -27.12 -2.24 -37.56
CA ASP A 32 -28.39 -1.76 -38.10
C ASP A 32 -28.20 -0.55 -39.02
N TRP A 33 -27.39 0.43 -38.60
CA TRP A 33 -27.06 1.61 -39.42
C TRP A 33 -26.40 1.25 -40.76
N TYR A 34 -25.54 0.23 -40.79
CA TYR A 34 -24.91 -0.29 -42.00
C TYR A 34 -25.78 -1.29 -42.78
N GLN A 35 -27.02 -1.53 -42.36
CA GLN A 35 -27.98 -2.46 -43.00
C GLN A 35 -27.38 -3.86 -43.23
N LEU A 36 -26.67 -4.41 -42.24
CA LEU A 36 -26.10 -5.75 -42.38
C LEU A 36 -27.22 -6.79 -42.64
N PRO A 37 -27.08 -7.68 -43.64
CA PRO A 37 -28.15 -8.60 -44.07
C PRO A 37 -28.68 -9.50 -42.95
N TYR A 38 -27.85 -9.81 -41.95
CA TYR A 38 -28.21 -10.64 -40.82
C TYR A 38 -29.03 -9.89 -39.75
N LEU A 39 -28.96 -8.55 -39.71
CA LEU A 39 -29.68 -7.73 -38.74
C LEU A 39 -31.04 -7.25 -39.25
N SER A 40 -31.28 -7.23 -40.56
CA SER A 40 -32.57 -6.82 -41.16
C SER A 40 -33.76 -7.72 -40.79
N SER A 41 -33.49 -8.94 -40.31
CA SER A 41 -34.49 -9.88 -39.82
C SER A 41 -34.70 -9.85 -38.31
N THR A 42 -34.00 -8.96 -37.59
CA THR A 42 -34.14 -8.90 -36.13
C THR A 42 -35.46 -8.25 -35.69
N PRO A 43 -36.11 -8.77 -34.63
CA PRO A 43 -37.31 -8.17 -34.09
C PRO A 43 -37.07 -6.73 -33.60
N PRO A 44 -38.03 -5.80 -33.80
CA PRO A 44 -37.87 -4.40 -33.44
C PRO A 44 -37.64 -4.18 -31.93
N PHE A 45 -38.11 -5.10 -31.08
CA PHE A 45 -37.89 -5.01 -29.63
C PHE A 45 -36.42 -5.11 -29.24
N LEU A 46 -35.60 -5.88 -30.00
CA LEU A 46 -34.17 -6.07 -29.68
C LEU A 46 -33.41 -4.75 -29.76
N LEU A 47 -33.72 -3.95 -30.78
CA LEU A 47 -33.11 -2.66 -31.02
C LEU A 47 -33.45 -1.67 -29.90
N THR A 48 -34.71 -1.64 -29.46
CA THR A 48 -35.14 -0.83 -28.30
C THR A 48 -34.41 -1.25 -27.02
N THR A 49 -34.32 -2.55 -26.73
CA THR A 49 -33.57 -3.03 -25.56
C THR A 49 -32.08 -2.71 -25.64
N ALA A 50 -31.46 -2.83 -26.81
CA ALA A 50 -30.05 -2.50 -27.01
C ALA A 50 -29.79 -1.01 -26.73
N VAL A 51 -30.68 -0.12 -27.17
CA VAL A 51 -30.57 1.31 -26.87
C VAL A 51 -30.69 1.57 -25.38
N ILE A 52 -31.70 1.00 -24.69
CA ILE A 52 -31.90 1.19 -23.25
C ILE A 52 -30.69 0.69 -22.46
N VAL A 53 -30.26 -0.54 -22.71
CA VAL A 53 -29.09 -1.15 -22.04
C VAL A 53 -27.82 -0.36 -22.35
N GLY A 54 -27.65 0.12 -23.58
CA GLY A 54 -26.54 0.98 -23.99
C GLY A 54 -26.49 2.28 -23.19
N VAL A 55 -27.60 3.00 -23.04
CA VAL A 55 -27.66 4.26 -22.27
C VAL A 55 -27.32 4.04 -20.80
N PHE A 56 -27.91 3.02 -20.16
CA PHE A 56 -27.61 2.72 -18.75
C PHE A 56 -26.14 2.30 -18.55
N SER A 57 -25.61 1.47 -19.45
CA SER A 57 -24.21 1.05 -19.43
C SER A 57 -23.26 2.23 -19.62
N PHE A 58 -23.62 3.17 -20.50
CA PHE A 58 -22.87 4.39 -20.73
C PHE A 58 -22.83 5.28 -19.49
N SER A 59 -23.96 5.46 -18.79
CA SER A 59 -24.01 6.24 -17.54
C SER A 59 -23.09 5.65 -16.46
N ILE A 60 -23.05 4.32 -16.31
CA ILE A 60 -22.17 3.62 -15.37
C ILE A 60 -20.69 3.81 -15.74
N LEU A 61 -20.36 3.73 -17.03
CA LEU A 61 -19.00 3.98 -17.52
C LEU A 61 -18.55 5.42 -17.37
N ALA A 62 -19.41 6.38 -17.73
CA ALA A 62 -19.13 7.80 -17.61
C ALA A 62 -18.81 8.19 -16.17
N ALA A 63 -19.55 7.64 -15.19
CA ALA A 63 -19.23 7.82 -13.78
C ALA A 63 -17.83 7.29 -13.43
N ASN A 64 -17.45 6.10 -13.92
CA ASN A 64 -16.14 5.49 -13.65
C ASN A 64 -14.97 6.19 -14.36
N ILE A 65 -15.19 6.78 -15.54
CA ILE A 65 -14.17 7.54 -16.28
C ILE A 65 -13.65 8.74 -15.48
N VAL A 66 -14.49 9.37 -14.65
CA VAL A 66 -14.07 10.48 -13.79
C VAL A 66 -13.21 10.00 -12.62
N TYR A 67 -13.48 8.81 -12.08
CA TYR A 67 -12.72 8.26 -10.95
C TYR A 67 -11.38 7.63 -11.34
N ALA A 68 -11.28 7.06 -12.54
CA ALA A 68 -10.07 6.43 -13.04
C ALA A 68 -8.81 7.34 -12.97
N PRO A 69 -8.81 8.59 -13.48
CA PRO A 69 -7.64 9.46 -13.40
C PRO A 69 -7.28 9.83 -11.96
N ILE A 70 -8.26 10.00 -11.06
CA ILE A 70 -8.00 10.29 -9.64
C ILE A 70 -7.33 9.10 -8.95
N ALA A 71 -7.82 7.88 -9.20
CA ALA A 71 -7.24 6.65 -8.65
C ALA A 71 -5.83 6.40 -9.17
N VAL A 72 -5.60 6.60 -10.47
CA VAL A 72 -4.28 6.49 -11.10
C VAL A 72 -3.33 7.54 -10.52
N TRP A 73 -3.77 8.80 -10.42
CA TRP A 73 -2.97 9.89 -9.84
C TRP A 73 -2.57 9.61 -8.39
N ASN A 74 -3.51 9.17 -7.56
CA ASN A 74 -3.23 8.81 -6.17
C ASN A 74 -2.26 7.63 -6.07
N SER A 75 -2.37 6.65 -6.97
CA SER A 75 -1.44 5.52 -7.03
C SER A 75 -0.03 5.96 -7.43
N ILE A 76 0.11 6.83 -8.43
CA ILE A 76 1.39 7.41 -8.83
C ILE A 76 2.00 8.25 -7.70
N LYS A 77 1.19 9.09 -7.04
CA LYS A 77 1.65 9.91 -5.90
C LYS A 77 2.14 9.04 -4.75
N ARG A 78 1.43 7.97 -4.42
CA ARG A 78 1.84 6.98 -3.42
C ARG A 78 3.14 6.29 -3.81
N ALA A 79 3.28 5.88 -5.07
CA ALA A 79 4.51 5.26 -5.56
C ALA A 79 5.71 6.21 -5.47
N ARG A 80 5.54 7.48 -5.87
CA ARG A 80 6.59 8.51 -5.74
C ARG A 80 6.94 8.79 -4.28
N ALA A 81 5.94 8.88 -3.40
CA ALA A 81 6.16 9.08 -1.98
C ALA A 81 6.96 7.91 -1.36
N ARG A 82 6.62 6.66 -1.70
CA ARG A 82 7.37 5.47 -1.28
C ARG A 82 8.82 5.49 -1.77
N LYS A 83 9.05 5.85 -3.04
CA LYS A 83 10.42 5.97 -3.58
C LYS A 83 11.25 7.03 -2.85
N ARG A 84 10.66 8.20 -2.59
CA ARG A 84 11.32 9.28 -1.84
C ARG A 84 11.60 8.87 -0.40
N PHE A 85 10.64 8.19 0.23
CA PHE A 85 10.79 7.68 1.57
C PHE A 85 11.93 6.65 1.64
N LYS A 86 11.97 5.71 0.70
CA LYS A 86 13.06 4.73 0.60
C LYS A 86 14.43 5.42 0.44
N ALA A 87 14.55 6.36 -0.48
CA ALA A 87 15.81 7.10 -0.69
C ALA A 87 16.23 7.92 0.55
N ALA A 88 15.26 8.52 1.26
CA ALA A 88 15.53 9.24 2.50
C ALA A 88 16.00 8.30 3.61
N VAL A 89 15.37 7.12 3.75
CA VAL A 89 15.77 6.08 4.69
C VAL A 89 17.20 5.60 4.40
N GLU A 90 17.54 5.33 3.14
CA GLU A 90 18.88 4.90 2.74
C GLU A 90 19.94 5.95 3.11
N ALA A 91 19.66 7.23 2.87
CA ALA A 91 20.53 8.33 3.25
C ALA A 91 20.68 8.48 4.78
N GLU A 92 19.58 8.37 5.53
CA GLU A 92 19.59 8.49 6.99
C GLU A 92 20.29 7.32 7.69
N VAL A 93 20.13 6.09 7.18
CA VAL A 93 20.83 4.93 7.72
C VAL A 93 22.33 5.07 7.44
N SER A 94 22.72 5.46 6.23
CA SER A 94 24.14 5.65 5.87
C SER A 94 24.81 6.77 6.66
N ALA A 95 24.06 7.81 7.05
CA ALA A 95 24.52 8.93 7.85
C ALA A 95 24.35 8.72 9.37
N ALA A 96 23.88 7.54 9.81
CA ALA A 96 23.61 7.28 11.21
C ALA A 96 24.91 7.26 12.04
N PRO A 97 24.91 7.88 13.24
CA PRO A 97 26.03 7.78 14.18
C PRO A 97 26.37 6.31 14.50
N PRO A 98 27.64 6.00 14.86
CA PRO A 98 28.06 4.63 15.17
C PRO A 98 27.22 3.94 16.26
N GLU A 99 26.76 4.70 17.26
CA GLU A 99 25.89 4.18 18.33
C GLU A 99 24.52 3.73 17.82
N GLU A 100 23.92 4.52 16.93
CA GLU A 100 22.63 4.18 16.29
C GLU A 100 22.81 2.99 15.35
N MET A 101 23.91 2.96 14.59
CA MET A 101 24.24 1.88 13.70
C MET A 101 24.44 0.56 14.46
N MET A 102 25.09 0.59 15.63
CA MET A 102 25.27 -0.58 16.48
C MET A 102 23.93 -1.20 16.90
N ILE A 103 22.92 -0.37 17.20
CA ILE A 103 21.58 -0.85 17.56
C ILE A 103 20.91 -1.54 16.37
N LEU A 104 20.98 -0.93 15.18
CA LEU A 104 20.42 -1.51 13.95
C LEU A 104 21.15 -2.82 13.58
N ALA A 105 22.47 -2.82 13.66
CA ALA A 105 23.33 -3.98 13.43
C ALA A 105 23.02 -5.14 14.40
N TYR A 106 22.78 -4.83 15.68
CA TYR A 106 22.35 -5.82 16.67
C TYR A 106 20.99 -6.43 16.32
N LEU A 107 20.01 -5.62 15.91
CA LEU A 107 18.68 -6.09 15.49
C LEU A 107 18.76 -7.01 14.26
N VAL A 108 19.61 -6.67 13.30
CA VAL A 108 19.85 -7.47 12.10
C VAL A 108 20.54 -8.79 12.43
N THR A 109 21.57 -8.73 13.27
CA THR A 109 22.34 -9.91 13.68
C THR A 109 21.46 -10.90 14.45
N THR A 110 20.61 -10.40 15.35
CA THR A 110 19.65 -11.22 16.11
C THR A 110 18.41 -11.61 15.30
N GLY A 111 18.24 -11.08 14.08
CA GLY A 111 17.06 -11.34 13.24
C GLY A 111 15.75 -10.78 13.80
N ARG A 112 15.80 -9.82 14.72
CA ARG A 112 14.64 -9.27 15.42
C ARG A 112 14.18 -7.97 14.78
N ARG A 113 13.06 -8.02 14.05
CA ARG A 113 12.40 -6.79 13.53
C ARG A 113 11.58 -6.08 14.61
N ALA A 114 11.01 -6.84 15.54
CA ALA A 114 10.18 -6.35 16.63
C ALA A 114 10.84 -6.66 17.97
N PHE A 115 10.81 -5.71 18.89
CA PHE A 115 11.44 -5.85 20.21
C PHE A 115 10.73 -4.97 21.24
N ALA A 116 10.96 -5.23 22.53
CA ALA A 116 10.44 -4.42 23.62
C ALA A 116 11.57 -3.64 24.29
N ALA A 117 11.33 -2.38 24.63
CA ALA A 117 12.27 -1.53 25.34
C ALA A 117 11.53 -0.49 26.19
N GLU A 118 12.24 0.21 27.06
CA GLU A 118 11.63 1.29 27.85
C GLU A 118 11.11 2.42 26.96
N PHE A 119 9.92 2.93 27.26
CA PHE A 119 9.19 3.92 26.46
C PHE A 119 10.00 5.19 26.09
N ASN A 120 10.89 5.61 27.01
CA ASN A 120 11.73 6.82 26.87
C ASN A 120 13.21 6.48 26.77
N ASN A 121 13.56 5.33 26.17
CA ASN A 121 14.96 4.97 25.97
C ASN A 121 15.68 6.02 25.11
N ARG A 122 16.64 6.74 25.71
CA ARG A 122 17.40 7.82 25.06
C ARG A 122 18.16 7.36 23.82
N ARG A 123 18.60 6.09 23.77
CA ARG A 123 19.31 5.51 22.62
C ARG A 123 18.38 5.26 21.43
N LEU A 124 17.10 4.98 21.68
CA LEU A 124 16.10 4.74 20.64
C LEU A 124 15.42 6.03 20.17
N ALA A 125 15.44 7.10 20.98
CA ALA A 125 14.76 8.35 20.64
C ALA A 125 15.19 8.95 19.28
N PRO A 126 16.49 8.98 18.90
CA PRO A 126 16.91 9.45 17.58
C PRO A 126 16.39 8.56 16.44
N LEU A 127 16.48 7.23 16.59
CA LEU A 127 15.99 6.27 15.61
C LEU A 127 14.47 6.36 15.40
N VAL A 128 13.72 6.66 16.46
CA VAL A 128 12.28 6.91 16.40
C VAL A 128 11.98 8.27 15.76
N ALA A 129 12.74 9.32 16.09
CA ALA A 129 12.58 10.65 15.52
C ALA A 129 12.86 10.68 14.01
N LYS A 130 13.87 9.93 13.55
CA LYS A 130 14.18 9.71 12.12
C LYS A 130 13.17 8.81 11.41
N GLY A 131 12.28 8.15 12.16
CA GLY A 131 11.31 7.21 11.63
C GLY A 131 11.92 5.88 11.18
N LEU A 132 13.15 5.55 11.57
CA LEU A 132 13.76 4.24 11.26
C LEU A 132 13.10 3.11 12.06
N ILE A 133 12.71 3.45 13.30
CA ILE A 133 11.99 2.56 14.22
C ILE A 133 10.64 3.20 14.56
N LEU A 134 9.58 2.40 14.54
CA LEU A 134 8.25 2.79 14.96
C LEU A 134 8.00 2.37 16.41
N ARG A 135 7.57 3.32 17.22
CA ARG A 135 6.98 3.04 18.53
C ARG A 135 5.51 2.70 18.34
N LEU A 136 5.09 1.48 18.69
CA LEU A 136 3.69 1.08 18.53
C LEU A 136 2.81 1.73 19.60
N GLY A 137 1.53 1.98 19.28
CA GLY A 137 0.55 2.51 20.24
C GLY A 137 -0.08 1.42 21.11
N GLY A 138 -0.80 1.81 22.17
CA GLY A 138 -1.59 0.89 23.01
C GLY A 138 -1.42 1.09 24.52
N THR A 139 -1.99 0.18 25.31
CA THR A 139 -1.89 0.14 26.78
C THR A 139 -0.81 -0.85 27.24
N ASN A 140 0.45 -0.59 26.85
CA ASN A 140 1.59 -1.45 27.22
C ASN A 140 2.29 -0.92 28.48
N SER A 141 3.13 -1.77 29.09
CA SER A 141 3.99 -1.36 30.20
C SER A 141 5.02 -0.33 29.72
N VAL A 142 5.25 0.72 30.49
CA VAL A 142 6.26 1.76 30.21
C VAL A 142 7.68 1.16 30.18
N LEU A 143 7.91 0.07 30.91
CA LEU A 143 9.21 -0.62 30.99
C LEU A 143 9.48 -1.54 29.78
N GLU A 144 8.41 -2.01 29.12
CA GLU A 144 8.46 -2.99 28.03
C GLU A 144 7.52 -2.55 26.91
N TRP A 145 7.83 -1.39 26.35
CA TRP A 145 7.05 -0.82 25.27
C TRP A 145 7.47 -1.44 23.93
N PRO A 146 6.52 -1.82 23.06
CA PRO A 146 6.84 -2.46 21.80
C PRO A 146 7.32 -1.48 20.72
N TYR A 147 8.44 -1.84 20.07
CA TYR A 147 9.05 -1.15 18.95
C TYR A 147 9.20 -2.09 17.75
N VAL A 148 9.13 -1.52 16.54
CA VAL A 148 9.28 -2.26 15.29
C VAL A 148 10.14 -1.47 14.31
N VAL A 149 11.17 -2.11 13.74
CA VAL A 149 11.92 -1.54 12.61
C VAL A 149 11.00 -1.48 11.40
N GLN A 150 10.96 -0.34 10.72
CA GLN A 150 10.13 -0.20 9.52
C GLN A 150 10.53 -1.22 8.44
N GLU A 151 9.57 -1.63 7.62
CA GLU A 151 9.81 -2.69 6.63
C GLU A 151 10.85 -2.31 5.58
N ASP A 152 10.81 -1.07 5.08
CA ASP A 152 11.78 -0.60 4.07
C ASP A 152 13.19 -0.50 4.67
N VAL A 153 13.31 -0.03 5.91
CA VAL A 153 14.56 0.00 6.68
C VAL A 153 15.08 -1.42 6.89
N TRP A 154 14.21 -2.33 7.33
CA TRP A 154 14.57 -3.72 7.58
C TRP A 154 15.07 -4.43 6.32
N LYS A 155 14.42 -4.21 5.16
CA LYS A 155 14.90 -4.72 3.87
C LYS A 155 16.28 -4.19 3.53
N PHE A 156 16.49 -2.88 3.67
CA PHE A 156 17.79 -2.25 3.43
C PHE A 156 18.89 -2.84 4.33
N LEU A 157 18.59 -3.01 5.62
CA LEU A 157 19.53 -3.58 6.58
C LEU A 157 19.85 -5.06 6.29
N LEU A 158 18.87 -5.84 5.82
CA LEU A 158 19.10 -7.23 5.39
C LEU A 158 19.95 -7.31 4.12
N GLU A 159 19.77 -6.36 3.18
CA GLU A 159 20.60 -6.25 1.97
C GLU A 159 22.08 -5.98 2.33
N HIS A 160 22.35 -5.26 3.43
CA HIS A 160 23.70 -4.90 3.89
C HIS A 160 24.13 -5.69 5.14
N LYS A 161 23.57 -6.89 5.35
CA LYS A 161 23.80 -7.69 6.56
C LYS A 161 25.28 -8.01 6.82
N GLU A 162 26.06 -8.19 5.76
CA GLU A 162 27.49 -8.54 5.87
C GLU A 162 28.32 -7.40 6.46
N GLU A 163 27.97 -6.15 6.16
CA GLU A 163 28.64 -4.96 6.70
C GLU A 163 28.22 -4.64 8.13
N LEU A 164 27.01 -5.07 8.51
CA LEU A 164 26.37 -4.76 9.79
C LEU A 164 26.49 -5.90 10.81
N HIS A 165 27.47 -6.79 10.66
CA HIS A 165 27.63 -7.91 11.57
C HIS A 165 28.27 -7.46 12.90
N VAL A 166 27.55 -7.64 14.01
CA VAL A 166 28.11 -7.45 15.35
C VAL A 166 28.71 -8.78 15.83
N PRO A 167 30.04 -8.88 16.01
CA PRO A 167 30.66 -10.10 16.52
C PRO A 167 30.17 -10.38 17.94
N ASN A 168 29.87 -11.65 18.22
CA ASN A 168 29.44 -12.14 19.53
C ASN A 168 28.11 -11.56 20.05
N ALA A 169 27.16 -11.24 19.16
CA ALA A 169 25.85 -10.73 19.56
C ALA A 169 25.09 -11.65 20.53
N ASP A 170 25.24 -12.97 20.42
CA ASP A 170 24.60 -13.95 21.31
C ASP A 170 25.15 -13.93 22.74
N SER A 171 26.38 -13.44 22.91
CA SER A 171 27.01 -13.28 24.23
C SER A 171 26.70 -11.93 24.87
N MET A 172 26.19 -10.96 24.09
CA MET A 172 25.81 -9.66 24.61
C MET A 172 24.46 -9.77 25.34
N GLN A 173 24.45 -9.31 26.58
CA GLN A 173 23.20 -9.12 27.32
C GLN A 173 22.28 -8.20 26.51
N ASP A 174 20.98 -8.54 26.44
CA ASP A 174 20.02 -7.81 25.61
C ASP A 174 20.09 -6.29 25.89
N ILE A 175 20.53 -5.52 24.89
CA ILE A 175 20.78 -4.09 25.02
C ILE A 175 19.50 -3.28 25.27
N PHE A 176 18.34 -3.88 25.05
CA PHE A 176 17.03 -3.27 25.27
C PHE A 176 16.43 -3.61 26.64
N HIS A 177 17.00 -4.58 27.34
CA HIS A 177 16.49 -4.96 28.65
C HIS A 177 16.81 -3.87 29.68
N TRP A 178 15.77 -3.31 30.28
CA TRP A 178 15.85 -2.21 31.25
C TRP A 178 16.74 -2.49 32.47
N ARG A 179 17.03 -3.77 32.79
CA ARG A 179 17.87 -4.19 33.92
C ARG A 179 19.37 -4.09 33.65
N ASN A 180 19.77 -3.96 32.38
CA ASN A 180 21.17 -4.01 31.97
C ASN A 180 21.83 -2.63 31.93
N ARG A 181 21.27 -1.64 32.64
CA ARG A 181 21.85 -0.29 32.77
C ARG A 181 22.91 -0.28 33.87
N TRP A 182 24.13 -0.65 33.53
CA TRP A 182 25.34 -0.41 34.34
C TRP A 182 26.41 0.22 33.45
#